data_AF-A0AAN9A057-F1
#
_entry.id   AF-A0AAN9A057-F1
#
_cell.length_a   1.000
_cell.length_b   1.000
_cell.length_c   1.000
_cell.angle_alpha   90.00
_cell.angle_beta   90.00
_cell.angle_gamma   90.00
#
_symmetry.space_group_name_H-M   'P 1'
#
loop_
_entity.id
_entity.type
_entity.pdbx_description
1 polymer ?
#
loop_
_entity_poly.entity_id
_entity_poly.type
_entity_poly.pdbx_seq_one_letter_code
_entity_poly.pdbx_strand_id
1 'polypeptide(L)'
;GQGELCIVETPLKTQFFTPVVETLAQCKGCHFPAQTLDQKASRRSPPINQVHVIHVQDPEGGAVDVVVSADDKVVPSSAVPPHPPGSPSLRIALVLFSSRGRRAPVVFTVSGQGLASDMKHTFLVSGEDEVRGSNLRYSSTHSHLLTEDNLIQAVENDFGFVSSYTRAPKANKIILHLPAENETGNGCDATVSEDSPSADCFISIEQTVVGCYHHNMLGENDRDIHIIEVGGSSNLNGSLVLSVLGSEDGGARTLSKRGSSVVERNITLVLRTSRPTTWSFHAANLQGTITLLVGGRDQVENTSVPGPGIIVEVRRLDVPATFDQLILTVLTNVGPPVSYTRTKSPNKITITVPPRSTETHIVVPPYIRENEQTP
;
A
#
# COMPACT_ATOMS: atom_id res chain seq x y z
N GLY A 1 0.08 -36.65 15.34
CA GLY A 1 0.89 -36.54 14.12
C GLY A 1 1.69 -35.26 14.21
N GLN A 2 3.02 -35.35 14.20
CA GLN A 2 3.90 -34.19 14.16
C GLN A 2 3.92 -33.68 12.72
N GLY A 3 3.01 -32.75 12.39
CA GLY A 3 3.15 -31.95 11.18
C GLY A 3 4.40 -31.09 11.32
N GLU A 4 5.26 -31.06 10.31
CA GLU A 4 6.37 -30.12 10.24
C GLU A 4 5.80 -28.71 10.39
N LEU A 5 6.29 -27.99 11.42
CA LEU A 5 5.68 -26.74 11.87
C LEU A 5 5.90 -25.59 10.87
N CYS A 6 6.83 -25.76 9.93
CA CYS A 6 7.12 -24.82 8.84
C CYS A 6 7.96 -25.53 7.77
N ILE A 7 7.40 -25.74 6.58
CA ILE A 7 8.15 -26.21 5.40
C ILE A 7 8.62 -24.98 4.64
N VAL A 8 9.92 -24.71 4.66
CA VAL A 8 10.49 -23.48 4.08
C VAL A 8 10.53 -23.56 2.55
N GLU A 9 9.79 -22.67 1.91
CA GLU A 9 9.74 -22.48 0.46
C GLU A 9 10.70 -21.38 0.00
N THR A 10 11.19 -21.49 -1.24
CA THR A 10 12.04 -20.46 -1.88
C THR A 10 11.78 -20.44 -3.40
N PRO A 11 11.14 -19.38 -3.94
CA PRO A 11 10.51 -18.28 -3.21
C PRO A 11 9.21 -18.72 -2.53
N LEU A 12 8.93 -18.17 -1.34
CA LEU A 12 7.59 -18.26 -0.73
C LEU A 12 6.63 -17.40 -1.55
N LYS A 13 5.57 -17.99 -2.06
CA LYS A 13 4.51 -17.27 -2.80
C LYS A 13 3.39 -16.90 -1.84
N THR A 14 3.34 -15.64 -1.43
CA THR A 14 2.28 -15.13 -0.55
C THR A 14 1.94 -13.68 -0.90
N GLN A 15 0.66 -13.33 -0.83
CA GLN A 15 0.18 -11.96 -0.96
C GLN A 15 0.14 -11.22 0.38
N PHE A 16 0.44 -11.92 1.48
CA PHE A 16 0.30 -11.40 2.84
C PHE A 16 1.59 -10.83 3.41
N PHE A 17 2.70 -10.96 2.69
CA PHE A 17 3.99 -10.43 3.08
C PHE A 17 4.75 -9.93 1.86
N THR A 18 4.91 -8.61 1.75
CA THR A 18 5.51 -7.95 0.60
C THR A 18 6.68 -7.07 1.05
N PRO A 19 7.92 -7.59 1.01
CA PRO A 19 9.11 -6.79 1.24
C PRO A 19 9.50 -6.07 -0.05
N VAL A 20 9.85 -4.79 0.05
CA VAL A 20 10.25 -3.97 -1.09
C VAL A 20 11.53 -3.18 -0.76
N VAL A 21 12.23 -2.82 -1.83
CA VAL A 21 13.25 -1.78 -1.83
C VAL A 21 12.69 -0.60 -2.62
N GLU A 22 12.32 0.45 -1.91
CA GLU A 22 11.91 1.74 -2.48
C GLU A 22 13.13 2.65 -2.58
N THR A 23 13.53 3.03 -3.79
CA THR A 23 14.58 4.03 -4.03
C THR A 23 13.96 5.28 -4.64
N LEU A 24 14.39 6.46 -4.20
CA LEU A 24 13.96 7.73 -4.79
C LEU A 24 14.29 7.75 -6.28
N ALA A 25 13.28 8.10 -7.08
CA ALA A 25 13.38 8.31 -8.51
C ALA A 25 13.31 9.82 -8.79
N GLN A 26 13.94 10.24 -9.87
CA GLN A 26 13.82 11.63 -10.29
C GLN A 26 12.39 11.91 -10.75
N CYS A 27 11.80 12.99 -10.24
CA CYS A 27 10.55 13.52 -10.73
C CYS A 27 10.68 15.00 -10.94
N LYS A 28 10.17 15.45 -12.07
CA LYS A 28 10.23 16.85 -12.48
C LYS A 28 8.83 17.38 -12.62
N GLY A 29 8.59 18.63 -12.28
CA GLY A 29 7.25 19.16 -12.41
C GLY A 29 7.10 20.57 -11.93
N CYS A 30 5.87 21.07 -12.02
CA CYS A 30 5.54 22.43 -11.66
C CYS A 30 4.05 22.58 -11.33
N HIS A 31 3.75 23.65 -10.61
CA HIS A 31 2.38 24.13 -10.39
C HIS A 31 2.03 25.19 -11.42
N PHE A 32 0.82 25.10 -11.96
CA PHE A 32 0.23 26.17 -12.74
C PHE A 32 -0.29 27.28 -11.80
N PRO A 33 -0.41 28.53 -12.27
CA PRO A 33 -1.03 29.59 -11.51
C PRO A 33 -2.47 29.21 -11.15
N ALA A 34 -2.92 29.50 -9.92
CA ALA A 34 -4.32 29.29 -9.59
C ALA A 34 -5.19 30.15 -10.52
N GLN A 35 -6.05 29.50 -11.27
CA GLN A 35 -7.06 30.20 -12.05
C GLN A 35 -8.25 30.52 -11.14
N THR A 36 -8.74 31.75 -11.23
CA THR A 36 -10.08 32.08 -10.76
C THR A 36 -11.05 31.23 -11.57
N LEU A 37 -11.59 30.17 -10.96
CA LEU A 37 -12.61 29.31 -11.55
C LEU A 37 -13.80 30.20 -12.00
N ASP A 38 -13.84 30.55 -13.27
CA ASP A 38 -15.04 31.10 -13.90
C ASP A 38 -16.03 29.94 -13.97
N GLN A 39 -16.81 29.81 -12.90
CA GLN A 39 -17.79 28.76 -12.69
C GLN A 39 -18.89 28.85 -13.76
N LYS A 40 -18.65 28.30 -14.96
CA LYS A 40 -19.74 27.82 -15.81
C LYS A 40 -20.31 26.57 -15.13
N ALA A 41 -21.13 26.82 -14.12
CA ALA A 41 -21.77 25.83 -13.28
C ALA A 41 -22.60 24.85 -14.14
N SER A 42 -22.05 23.67 -14.40
CA SER A 42 -22.83 22.54 -14.85
C SER A 42 -23.74 22.10 -13.70
N ARG A 43 -25.05 22.31 -13.84
CA ARG A 43 -26.07 22.05 -12.80
C ARG A 43 -26.17 20.59 -12.31
N ARG A 44 -25.37 19.65 -12.87
CA ARG A 44 -25.52 18.21 -12.62
C ARG A 44 -24.37 17.55 -11.85
N SER A 45 -23.24 18.24 -11.63
CA SER A 45 -22.13 17.69 -10.85
C SER A 45 -21.31 18.80 -10.19
N PRO A 46 -20.78 18.60 -8.97
CA PRO A 46 -19.86 19.56 -8.36
C PRO A 46 -18.67 19.84 -9.30
N PRO A 47 -18.17 21.08 -9.37
CA PRO A 47 -17.04 21.42 -10.23
C PRO A 47 -15.79 20.60 -9.86
N ILE A 48 -14.90 20.39 -10.83
CA ILE A 48 -13.58 19.83 -10.57
C ILE A 48 -12.73 20.96 -9.99
N ASN A 49 -12.13 20.72 -8.82
CA ASN A 49 -11.35 21.71 -8.09
C ASN A 49 -9.90 21.75 -8.54
N GLN A 50 -9.32 20.59 -8.84
CA GLN A 50 -7.90 20.46 -9.20
C GLN A 50 -7.73 19.43 -10.32
N VAL A 51 -6.78 19.69 -11.22
CA VAL A 51 -6.45 18.83 -12.37
C VAL A 51 -4.95 18.55 -12.35
N HIS A 52 -4.56 17.31 -12.12
CA HIS A 52 -3.15 16.92 -12.04
C HIS A 52 -2.77 16.02 -13.19
N VAL A 53 -1.67 16.36 -13.86
CA VAL A 53 -1.14 15.57 -14.98
C VAL A 53 0.08 14.79 -14.51
N ILE A 54 0.01 13.47 -14.61
CA ILE A 54 1.08 12.54 -14.28
C ILE A 54 1.55 11.90 -15.58
N HIS A 55 2.78 12.21 -15.97
CA HIS A 55 3.45 11.72 -17.15
C HIS A 55 4.56 10.75 -16.76
N VAL A 56 4.35 9.46 -17.00
CA VAL A 56 5.35 8.41 -16.74
C VAL A 56 6.11 8.03 -18.00
N GLN A 57 7.42 7.81 -17.86
CA GLN A 57 8.28 7.42 -18.99
C GLN A 57 8.96 6.10 -18.67
N ASP A 58 8.52 5.05 -19.36
CA ASP A 58 9.09 3.71 -19.23
C ASP A 58 9.14 3.20 -17.76
N PRO A 59 7.99 3.12 -17.07
CA PRO A 59 7.96 2.73 -15.66
C PRO A 59 8.50 1.31 -15.45
N GLU A 60 9.27 1.13 -14.37
CA GLU A 60 9.83 -0.17 -13.99
C GLU A 60 8.73 -1.21 -13.77
N GLY A 61 8.76 -2.33 -14.51
CA GLY A 61 7.76 -3.39 -14.42
C GLY A 61 6.44 -3.14 -15.16
N GLY A 62 6.24 -1.97 -15.79
CA GLY A 62 5.05 -1.67 -16.60
C GLY A 62 3.77 -1.40 -15.83
N ALA A 63 3.83 -1.30 -14.50
CA ALA A 63 2.74 -0.87 -13.65
C ALA A 63 3.17 0.34 -12.82
N VAL A 64 2.23 1.21 -12.46
CA VAL A 64 2.49 2.42 -11.67
C VAL A 64 1.46 2.53 -10.56
N ASP A 65 1.94 2.62 -9.31
CA ASP A 65 1.12 2.92 -8.14
C ASP A 65 1.09 4.44 -7.91
N VAL A 66 -0.09 5.05 -8.00
CA VAL A 66 -0.31 6.48 -7.77
C VAL A 66 -1.08 6.67 -6.46
N VAL A 67 -0.41 7.24 -5.47
CA VAL A 67 -0.97 7.55 -4.16
C VAL A 67 -1.24 9.04 -4.09
N VAL A 68 -2.51 9.44 -3.99
CA VAL A 68 -2.90 10.84 -3.86
C VAL A 68 -3.13 11.18 -2.39
N SER A 69 -2.37 12.13 -1.85
CA SER A 69 -2.44 12.57 -0.45
C SER A 69 -2.99 13.99 -0.37
N ALA A 70 -4.06 14.19 0.40
CA ALA A 70 -4.58 15.51 0.75
C ALA A 70 -3.93 16.13 2.00
N ASP A 71 -3.07 15.38 2.71
CA ASP A 71 -2.36 15.83 3.90
C ASP A 71 -0.86 16.01 3.58
N ASP A 72 -0.25 17.10 4.09
CA ASP A 72 1.21 17.37 4.05
C ASP A 72 2.05 16.32 4.80
N LYS A 73 1.39 15.47 5.59
CA LYS A 73 2.02 14.33 6.25
C LYS A 73 1.65 13.07 5.50
N VAL A 74 2.59 12.55 4.72
CA VAL A 74 2.49 11.22 4.11
C VAL A 74 2.35 10.19 5.22
N VAL A 75 1.12 9.81 5.50
CA VAL A 75 0.81 8.59 6.21
C VAL A 75 0.81 7.45 5.16
N PRO A 76 1.14 6.20 5.50
CA PRO A 76 1.00 5.11 4.54
C PRO A 76 -0.46 4.92 4.09
N SER A 77 -0.65 4.62 2.80
CA SER A 77 -1.90 4.64 2.01
C SER A 77 -3.13 3.90 2.52
N SER A 78 -3.05 3.21 3.64
CA SER A 78 -4.15 2.46 4.24
C SER A 78 -4.60 3.03 5.57
N ALA A 79 -3.84 3.93 6.19
CA ALA A 79 -3.97 4.33 7.59
C ALA A 79 -4.83 5.59 7.79
N VAL A 80 -5.95 5.73 7.09
CA VAL A 80 -6.86 6.87 7.31
C VAL A 80 -8.16 6.35 7.95
N PRO A 81 -8.51 6.78 9.18
CA PRO A 81 -9.79 6.42 9.77
C PRO A 81 -10.96 7.00 8.96
N PRO A 82 -12.18 6.45 9.07
CA PRO A 82 -13.35 7.02 8.43
C PRO A 82 -13.51 8.50 8.85
N HIS A 83 -13.63 9.34 7.83
CA HIS A 83 -13.45 10.79 7.84
C HIS A 83 -14.01 11.53 9.07
N PRO A 84 -13.28 12.52 9.62
CA PRO A 84 -13.90 13.52 10.48
C PRO A 84 -14.95 14.30 9.66
N PRO A 85 -16.15 14.55 10.21
CA PRO A 85 -17.15 15.36 9.54
C PRO A 85 -16.58 16.78 9.32
N GLY A 86 -16.30 17.13 8.07
CA GLY A 86 -15.74 18.44 7.70
C GLY A 86 -14.49 18.43 6.80
N SER A 87 -13.98 17.26 6.40
CA SER A 87 -12.93 17.19 5.37
C SER A 87 -13.37 17.90 4.07
N PRO A 88 -12.51 18.71 3.44
CA PRO A 88 -12.86 19.45 2.23
C PRO A 88 -13.33 18.48 1.14
N SER A 89 -14.46 18.82 0.52
CA SER A 89 -15.08 18.06 -0.57
C SER A 89 -14.33 18.32 -1.88
N LEU A 90 -13.07 17.91 -1.93
CA LEU A 90 -12.17 18.18 -3.05
C LEU A 90 -12.37 17.17 -4.19
N ARG A 91 -12.96 17.63 -5.30
CA ARG A 91 -13.11 16.82 -6.50
C ARG A 91 -11.92 17.02 -7.43
N ILE A 92 -11.05 16.03 -7.53
CA ILE A 92 -9.91 16.07 -8.45
C ILE A 92 -10.18 15.39 -9.81
N ALA A 93 -9.43 15.82 -10.82
CA ALA A 93 -9.19 15.07 -12.04
C ALA A 93 -7.71 14.66 -12.13
N LEU A 94 -7.45 13.41 -12.48
CA LEU A 94 -6.11 12.89 -12.75
C LEU A 94 -5.98 12.56 -14.23
N VAL A 95 -4.92 13.07 -14.85
CA VAL A 95 -4.56 12.72 -16.22
C VAL A 95 -3.33 11.82 -16.16
N LEU A 96 -3.51 10.56 -16.51
CA LEU A 96 -2.50 9.51 -16.43
C LEU A 96 -1.98 9.25 -17.85
N PHE A 97 -0.75 9.70 -18.12
CA PHE A 97 -0.14 9.64 -19.44
C PHE A 97 1.15 8.82 -19.44
N SER A 98 1.33 7.93 -20.41
CA SER A 98 2.57 7.14 -20.59
C SER A 98 3.21 7.33 -21.96
N SER A 99 4.52 7.61 -21.98
CA SER A 99 5.31 7.67 -23.24
C SER A 99 5.55 6.30 -23.89
N ARG A 100 5.26 5.17 -23.22
CA ARG A 100 5.45 3.84 -23.83
C ARG A 100 4.57 3.63 -25.05
N GLY A 101 3.47 4.38 -25.15
CA GLY A 101 2.51 4.31 -26.24
C GLY A 101 1.91 2.91 -26.39
N ARG A 102 1.38 2.62 -27.58
CA ARG A 102 0.66 1.36 -27.87
C ARG A 102 1.50 0.09 -27.82
N ARG A 103 2.83 0.18 -27.61
CA ARG A 103 3.71 -0.98 -27.64
C ARG A 103 3.71 -1.75 -26.32
N ALA A 104 3.42 -1.08 -25.21
CA ALA A 104 3.39 -1.68 -23.88
C ALA A 104 2.51 -0.81 -22.97
N PRO A 105 1.19 -1.09 -22.89
CA PRO A 105 0.28 -0.32 -22.06
C PRO A 105 0.70 -0.39 -20.58
N VAL A 106 0.56 0.74 -19.90
CA VAL A 106 0.84 0.87 -18.46
C VAL A 106 -0.44 0.62 -17.67
N VAL A 107 -0.30 -0.15 -16.60
CA VAL A 107 -1.39 -0.36 -15.63
C VAL A 107 -1.18 0.56 -14.45
N PHE A 108 -2.12 1.47 -14.22
CA PHE A 108 -2.12 2.37 -13.08
C PHE A 108 -3.00 1.81 -11.96
N THR A 109 -2.48 1.75 -10.75
CA THR A 109 -3.28 1.61 -9.53
C THR A 109 -3.38 2.98 -8.89
N VAL A 110 -4.57 3.43 -8.49
CA VAL A 110 -4.74 4.78 -7.90
C VAL A 110 -5.34 4.67 -6.52
N SER A 111 -4.63 5.09 -5.48
CA SER A 111 -5.19 5.19 -4.13
C SER A 111 -5.28 6.64 -3.67
N GLY A 112 -6.28 6.94 -2.85
CA GLY A 112 -6.42 8.24 -2.20
C GLY A 112 -6.32 8.14 -0.69
N GLN A 113 -5.65 9.11 -0.09
CA GLN A 113 -5.53 9.34 1.34
C GLN A 113 -6.06 10.73 1.69
N GLY A 114 -6.92 10.81 2.70
CA GLY A 114 -7.57 12.07 3.08
C GLY A 114 -8.62 12.57 2.07
N LEU A 115 -8.89 11.81 0.99
CA LEU A 115 -9.89 12.13 -0.02
C LEU A 115 -11.26 11.54 0.33
N ALA A 116 -12.33 12.30 0.07
CA ALA A 116 -13.70 11.86 0.31
C ALA A 116 -14.08 10.67 -0.59
N SER A 117 -14.30 9.50 0.01
CA SER A 117 -14.55 8.25 -0.73
C SER A 117 -15.89 8.21 -1.47
N ASP A 118 -16.85 9.05 -1.08
CA ASP A 118 -18.17 9.16 -1.71
C ASP A 118 -18.16 10.08 -2.95
N MET A 119 -17.13 10.92 -3.09
CA MET A 119 -16.95 11.85 -4.17
C MET A 119 -16.49 11.15 -5.45
N LYS A 120 -17.12 11.49 -6.59
CA LYS A 120 -16.77 10.90 -7.88
C LYS A 120 -15.66 11.72 -8.57
N HIS A 121 -14.44 11.20 -8.54
CA HIS A 121 -13.27 11.73 -9.22
C HIS A 121 -13.28 11.39 -10.72
N THR A 122 -12.47 12.10 -11.51
CA THR A 122 -12.36 11.87 -12.96
C THR A 122 -10.93 11.43 -13.30
N PHE A 123 -10.76 10.29 -13.94
CA PHE A 123 -9.48 9.84 -14.46
C PHE A 123 -9.52 9.89 -15.99
N LEU A 124 -8.54 10.56 -16.59
CA LEU A 124 -8.31 10.59 -18.03
C LEU A 124 -7.04 9.80 -18.32
N VAL A 125 -7.15 8.73 -19.09
CA VAL A 125 -6.06 7.76 -19.28
C VAL A 125 -5.61 7.76 -20.74
N SER A 126 -4.30 7.77 -21.00
CA SER A 126 -3.78 7.82 -22.37
C SER A 126 -3.89 6.49 -23.11
N GLY A 127 -4.42 6.54 -24.33
CA GLY A 127 -4.35 5.43 -25.27
C GLY A 127 -4.96 4.12 -24.73
N GLU A 128 -4.13 3.07 -24.68
CA GLU A 128 -4.48 1.73 -24.22
C GLU A 128 -4.04 1.46 -22.77
N ASP A 129 -3.51 2.47 -22.07
CA ASP A 129 -3.21 2.34 -20.65
C ASP A 129 -4.50 2.15 -19.86
N GLU A 130 -4.42 1.49 -18.69
CA GLU A 130 -5.60 1.15 -17.90
C GLU A 130 -5.42 1.55 -16.44
N VAL A 131 -6.54 1.85 -15.77
CA VAL A 131 -6.56 1.95 -14.30
C VAL A 131 -7.12 0.64 -13.74
N ARG A 132 -6.32 -0.08 -12.95
CA ARG A 132 -6.73 -1.33 -12.28
C ARG A 132 -6.52 -1.18 -10.78
N GLY A 133 -7.62 -1.18 -10.03
CA GLY A 133 -7.60 -1.02 -8.58
C GLY A 133 -7.60 0.44 -8.15
N SER A 134 -8.61 0.81 -7.36
CA SER A 134 -8.66 2.09 -6.66
C SER A 134 -9.61 1.99 -5.47
N ASN A 135 -9.23 2.62 -4.35
CA ASN A 135 -10.13 2.84 -3.22
C ASN A 135 -10.99 4.10 -3.39
N LEU A 136 -10.79 4.87 -4.47
CA LEU A 136 -11.56 6.06 -4.79
C LEU A 136 -12.76 5.71 -5.66
N ARG A 137 -13.83 6.50 -5.54
CA ARG A 137 -14.92 6.45 -6.50
C ARG A 137 -14.54 7.31 -7.70
N TYR A 138 -14.44 6.73 -8.89
CA TYR A 138 -14.02 7.46 -10.10
C TYR A 138 -14.87 7.12 -11.33
N SER A 139 -14.76 7.99 -12.35
CA SER A 139 -15.01 7.62 -13.74
C SER A 139 -13.71 7.71 -14.51
N SER A 140 -13.38 6.65 -15.26
CA SER A 140 -12.25 6.65 -16.18
C SER A 140 -12.72 6.84 -17.61
N THR A 141 -12.01 7.66 -18.37
CA THR A 141 -12.19 7.85 -19.81
C THR A 141 -10.83 7.69 -20.49
N HIS A 142 -10.80 6.97 -21.61
CA HIS A 142 -9.58 6.85 -22.41
C HIS A 142 -9.54 7.94 -23.49
N SER A 143 -8.37 8.54 -23.69
CA SER A 143 -8.15 9.47 -24.78
C SER A 143 -6.97 9.02 -25.64
N HIS A 144 -7.26 8.68 -26.90
CA HIS A 144 -6.26 8.35 -27.91
C HIS A 144 -5.62 9.60 -28.54
N LEU A 145 -6.14 10.79 -28.23
CA LEU A 145 -5.67 12.07 -28.77
C LEU A 145 -4.58 12.70 -27.91
N LEU A 146 -4.33 12.18 -26.72
CA LEU A 146 -3.23 12.62 -25.86
C LEU A 146 -1.89 12.16 -26.44
N THR A 147 -1.02 13.13 -26.69
CA THR A 147 0.37 12.96 -27.12
C THR A 147 1.24 13.85 -26.24
N GLU A 148 2.54 13.59 -26.16
CA GLU A 148 3.45 14.40 -25.34
C GLU A 148 3.40 15.89 -25.76
N ASP A 149 3.33 16.17 -27.07
CA ASP A 149 3.34 17.53 -27.62
C ASP A 149 2.07 18.33 -27.35
N ASN A 150 0.92 17.67 -27.18
CA ASN A 150 -0.37 18.34 -26.99
C ASN A 150 -0.98 18.08 -25.60
N LEU A 151 -0.28 17.39 -24.70
CA LEU A 151 -0.83 16.89 -23.44
C LEU A 151 -1.47 18.01 -22.62
N ILE A 152 -0.73 19.07 -22.34
CA ILE A 152 -1.22 20.20 -21.54
C ILE A 152 -2.40 20.89 -22.22
N GLN A 153 -2.26 21.23 -23.50
CA GLN A 153 -3.31 21.90 -24.27
C GLN A 153 -4.61 21.07 -24.35
N ALA A 154 -4.49 19.75 -24.52
CA ALA A 154 -5.64 18.86 -24.56
C ALA A 154 -6.37 18.81 -23.21
N VAL A 155 -5.61 18.76 -22.11
CA VAL A 155 -6.19 18.78 -20.76
C VAL A 155 -6.86 20.12 -20.46
N GLU A 156 -6.26 21.24 -20.87
CA GLU A 156 -6.89 22.57 -20.76
C GLU A 156 -8.17 22.67 -21.58
N ASN A 157 -8.24 22.05 -22.77
CA ASN A 157 -9.46 22.03 -23.56
C ASN A 157 -10.59 21.20 -22.90
N ASP A 158 -10.24 20.10 -22.24
CA ASP A 158 -11.22 19.19 -21.61
C ASP A 158 -11.70 19.69 -20.25
N PHE A 159 -10.81 20.27 -19.44
CA PHE A 159 -11.09 20.67 -18.05
C PHE A 159 -11.10 22.18 -17.82
N GLY A 160 -10.58 22.98 -18.75
CA GLY A 160 -10.45 24.43 -18.66
C GLY A 160 -9.16 24.91 -18.02
N PHE A 161 -8.48 24.06 -17.24
CA PHE A 161 -7.25 24.41 -16.52
C PHE A 161 -6.42 23.17 -16.16
N VAL A 162 -5.17 23.39 -15.77
CA VAL A 162 -4.27 22.40 -15.14
C VAL A 162 -3.79 22.98 -13.81
N SER A 163 -3.67 22.16 -12.77
CA SER A 163 -3.18 22.55 -11.45
C SER A 163 -1.70 22.20 -11.27
N SER A 164 -1.29 20.99 -11.67
CA SER A 164 0.11 20.61 -11.69
C SER A 164 0.44 19.63 -12.81
N TYR A 165 1.71 19.60 -13.17
CA TYR A 165 2.29 18.63 -14.09
C TYR A 165 3.50 17.97 -13.42
N THR A 166 3.55 16.64 -13.47
CA THR A 166 4.64 15.82 -12.96
C THR A 166 5.09 14.85 -14.05
N ARG A 167 6.38 14.88 -14.38
CA ARG A 167 7.09 13.94 -15.25
C ARG A 167 7.97 13.03 -14.40
N ALA A 168 7.70 11.73 -14.46
CA ALA A 168 8.32 10.71 -13.62
C ALA A 168 8.98 9.60 -14.48
N PRO A 169 10.24 9.80 -14.92
CA PRO A 169 10.97 8.76 -15.63
C PRO A 169 11.24 7.54 -14.74
N LYS A 170 10.94 6.35 -15.26
CA LYS A 170 11.15 5.02 -14.63
C LYS A 170 10.42 4.76 -13.32
N ALA A 171 9.82 5.77 -12.70
CA ALA A 171 9.07 5.61 -11.46
C ALA A 171 7.88 4.67 -11.67
N ASN A 172 7.77 3.68 -10.79
CA ASN A 172 6.61 2.78 -10.72
C ASN A 172 5.77 3.04 -9.47
N LYS A 173 6.14 4.07 -8.70
CA LYS A 173 5.34 4.59 -7.60
C LYS A 173 5.46 6.10 -7.52
N ILE A 174 4.33 6.78 -7.39
CA ILE A 174 4.22 8.24 -7.36
C ILE A 174 3.30 8.61 -6.20
N ILE A 175 3.81 9.42 -5.28
CA ILE A 175 3.01 10.01 -4.20
C ILE A 175 2.73 11.45 -4.61
N LEU A 176 1.49 11.74 -5.01
CA LEU A 176 1.03 13.08 -5.38
C LEU A 176 0.47 13.77 -4.14
N HIS A 177 1.08 14.89 -3.75
CA HIS A 177 0.61 15.78 -2.69
C HIS A 177 -0.31 16.82 -3.30
N LEU A 178 -1.55 16.87 -2.81
CA LEU A 178 -2.52 17.86 -3.24
C LEU A 178 -2.21 19.19 -2.52
N PRO A 179 -1.91 20.25 -3.27
CA PRO A 179 -1.58 21.53 -2.66
C PRO A 179 -2.79 22.11 -1.92
N ALA A 180 -2.52 22.86 -0.85
CA ALA A 180 -3.54 23.69 -0.21
C ALA A 180 -4.09 24.71 -1.23
N GLU A 181 -5.37 25.08 -1.11
CA GLU A 181 -6.11 25.91 -2.10
C GLU A 181 -5.45 27.26 -2.46
N ASN A 182 -4.43 27.71 -1.72
CA ASN A 182 -3.75 28.99 -1.89
C ASN A 182 -2.32 28.90 -2.46
N GLU A 183 -1.82 27.69 -2.75
CA GLU A 183 -0.50 27.57 -3.37
C GLU A 183 -0.60 27.89 -4.87
N THR A 184 0.01 29.01 -5.25
CA THR A 184 0.02 29.48 -6.62
C THR A 184 1.41 29.27 -7.21
N GLY A 185 1.48 28.57 -8.35
CA GLY A 185 2.72 28.40 -9.09
C GLY A 185 3.05 29.65 -9.94
N ASN A 186 4.34 29.85 -10.21
CA ASN A 186 4.84 30.99 -11.01
C ASN A 186 4.67 30.79 -12.54
N GLY A 187 3.89 29.80 -12.97
CA GLY A 187 3.82 29.34 -14.36
C GLY A 187 4.50 27.98 -14.52
N CYS A 188 3.87 27.08 -15.26
CA CYS A 188 4.37 25.72 -15.49
C CYS A 188 4.58 25.50 -16.98
N ASP A 189 5.77 25.01 -17.34
CA ASP A 189 6.09 24.53 -18.68
C ASP A 189 6.37 23.02 -18.60
N ALA A 190 5.89 22.25 -19.57
CA ALA A 190 6.13 20.80 -19.63
C ALA A 190 7.63 20.46 -19.79
N THR A 191 8.47 21.44 -20.10
CA THR A 191 9.94 21.32 -20.17
C THR A 191 10.66 21.57 -18.84
N VAL A 192 9.94 21.81 -17.73
CA VAL A 192 10.55 22.11 -16.42
C VAL A 192 11.54 21.02 -16.00
N SER A 193 12.74 21.47 -15.63
CA SER A 193 13.85 20.62 -15.20
C SER A 193 13.96 20.45 -13.68
N GLU A 194 13.20 21.25 -12.93
CA GLU A 194 13.21 21.28 -11.45
C GLU A 194 12.45 20.10 -10.86
N ASP A 195 12.78 19.76 -9.62
CA ASP A 195 12.12 18.68 -8.88
C ASP A 195 10.64 19.00 -8.68
N SER A 196 9.78 18.00 -8.78
CA SER A 196 8.33 18.22 -8.72
C SER A 196 7.92 18.68 -7.32
N PRO A 197 7.31 19.88 -7.17
CA PRO A 197 6.82 20.33 -5.86
C PRO A 197 5.59 19.54 -5.38
N SER A 198 4.87 18.91 -6.31
CA SER A 198 3.61 18.22 -6.02
C SER A 198 3.75 16.72 -5.84
N ALA A 199 4.94 16.13 -6.05
CA ALA A 199 5.04 14.68 -6.06
C ALA A 199 6.42 14.15 -5.65
N ASP A 200 6.41 13.06 -4.90
CA ASP A 200 7.57 12.20 -4.69
C ASP A 200 7.48 10.97 -5.59
N CYS A 201 8.58 10.61 -6.25
CA CYS A 201 8.61 9.43 -7.11
C CYS A 201 9.61 8.40 -6.62
N PHE A 202 9.27 7.13 -6.81
CA PHE A 202 10.05 6.00 -6.36
C PHE A 202 10.10 4.91 -7.43
N ILE A 203 11.22 4.19 -7.42
CA ILE A 203 11.31 2.85 -7.99
C ILE A 203 11.18 1.87 -6.82
N SER A 204 10.12 1.07 -6.83
CA SER A 204 9.80 0.06 -5.84
C SER A 204 10.03 -1.32 -6.44
N ILE A 205 10.94 -2.09 -5.85
CA ILE A 205 11.31 -3.43 -6.31
C ILE A 205 10.99 -4.44 -5.21
N GLU A 206 10.03 -5.33 -5.50
CA GLU A 206 9.70 -6.43 -4.61
C GLU A 206 10.90 -7.37 -4.43
N GLN A 207 11.15 -7.75 -3.17
CA GLN A 207 12.25 -8.62 -2.81
C GLN A 207 11.78 -10.06 -2.68
N THR A 208 12.66 -11.01 -3.02
CA THR A 208 12.38 -12.42 -2.81
C THR A 208 12.19 -12.74 -1.32
N VAL A 209 11.18 -13.56 -1.04
CA VAL A 209 10.87 -14.07 0.31
C VAL A 209 11.21 -15.56 0.36
N VAL A 210 11.79 -15.97 1.47
CA VAL A 210 12.00 -17.38 1.84
C VAL A 210 11.21 -17.64 3.11
N GLY A 211 10.44 -18.73 3.19
CA GLY A 211 9.65 -18.96 4.39
C GLY A 211 8.50 -19.93 4.22
N CYS A 212 7.56 -19.90 5.16
CA CYS A 212 6.34 -20.70 5.14
C CYS A 212 5.15 -19.84 5.60
N TYR A 213 3.96 -20.22 5.16
CA TYR A 213 2.71 -19.55 5.52
C TYR A 213 1.57 -20.55 5.70
N HIS A 214 0.99 -20.60 6.90
CA HIS A 214 -0.07 -21.54 7.26
C HIS A 214 -1.42 -20.83 7.23
N HIS A 215 -2.01 -20.71 6.03
CA HIS A 215 -3.29 -20.01 5.85
C HIS A 215 -4.42 -20.55 6.74
N ASN A 216 -4.44 -21.86 7.02
CA ASN A 216 -5.44 -22.48 7.87
C ASN A 216 -5.38 -22.00 9.33
N MET A 217 -4.20 -21.59 9.81
CA MET A 217 -4.04 -21.17 11.21
C MET A 217 -4.41 -19.70 11.45
N LEU A 218 -4.73 -18.94 10.39
CA LEU A 218 -5.05 -17.52 10.49
C LEU A 218 -6.32 -17.32 11.30
N GLY A 219 -6.14 -16.87 12.52
CA GLY A 219 -7.25 -16.51 13.37
C GLY A 219 -8.05 -17.62 14.01
N GLU A 220 -7.56 -18.85 13.90
CA GLU A 220 -8.04 -19.95 14.72
C GLU A 220 -7.67 -19.72 16.19
N ASN A 221 -6.54 -19.06 16.44
CA ASN A 221 -6.05 -18.74 17.77
C ASN A 221 -6.43 -17.34 18.22
N ASP A 222 -6.28 -17.07 19.52
CA ASP A 222 -6.50 -15.75 20.13
C ASP A 222 -5.63 -14.63 19.53
N ARG A 223 -4.54 -15.01 18.84
CA ARG A 223 -3.62 -14.09 18.14
C ARG A 223 -2.88 -14.79 17.00
N ASP A 224 -2.58 -14.03 15.95
CA ASP A 224 -1.74 -14.47 14.83
C ASP A 224 -0.27 -14.13 15.12
N ILE A 225 0.61 -15.14 15.08
CA ILE A 225 2.04 -14.97 15.36
C ILE A 225 2.81 -15.04 14.04
N HIS A 226 3.53 -13.98 13.68
CA HIS A 226 4.36 -13.93 12.49
C HIS A 226 5.83 -13.70 12.86
N ILE A 227 6.73 -14.53 12.35
CA ILE A 227 8.18 -14.37 12.52
C ILE A 227 8.75 -13.75 11.26
N ILE A 228 9.46 -12.63 11.42
CA ILE A 228 10.03 -11.84 10.32
C ILE A 228 11.52 -11.71 10.54
N GLU A 229 12.31 -12.35 9.69
CA GLU A 229 13.75 -12.30 9.70
C GLU A 229 14.28 -11.46 8.53
N VAL A 230 15.12 -10.47 8.85
CA VAL A 230 15.70 -9.57 7.87
C VAL A 230 17.22 -9.61 7.96
N GLY A 231 17.91 -9.76 6.83
CA GLY A 231 19.39 -9.72 6.79
C GLY A 231 19.95 -8.34 7.20
N GLY A 232 19.18 -7.27 6.97
CA GLY A 232 19.43 -5.88 7.39
C GLY A 232 18.56 -4.93 6.59
N SER A 233 18.59 -3.63 6.88
CA SER A 233 17.92 -2.64 6.01
C SER A 233 18.78 -2.29 4.80
N SER A 234 18.15 -2.05 3.64
CA SER A 234 18.82 -1.41 2.49
C SER A 234 19.02 0.10 2.67
N ASN A 235 18.38 0.72 3.67
CA ASN A 235 18.61 2.13 3.98
C ASN A 235 19.97 2.34 4.64
N LEU A 236 20.66 3.41 4.24
CA LEU A 236 21.98 3.78 4.78
C LEU A 236 21.96 4.08 6.28
N ASN A 237 20.82 4.56 6.80
CA ASN A 237 20.63 4.85 8.23
C ASN A 237 20.20 3.62 9.05
N GLY A 238 20.05 2.45 8.42
CA GLY A 238 19.58 1.24 9.10
C GLY A 238 18.11 1.26 9.50
N SER A 239 17.29 2.17 8.96
CA SER A 239 15.85 2.24 9.23
C SER A 239 15.04 1.31 8.32
N LEU A 240 13.98 0.70 8.84
CA LEU A 240 13.09 -0.20 8.10
C LEU A 240 11.63 0.14 8.42
N VAL A 241 10.82 0.36 7.39
CA VAL A 241 9.38 0.64 7.54
C VAL A 241 8.62 -0.68 7.59
N LEU A 242 7.79 -0.87 8.62
CA LEU A 242 6.90 -2.01 8.76
C LEU A 242 5.45 -1.53 8.78
N SER A 243 4.66 -1.94 7.80
CA SER A 243 3.25 -1.59 7.66
C SER A 243 2.37 -2.83 7.82
N VAL A 244 1.34 -2.78 8.67
CA VAL A 244 0.37 -3.87 8.87
C VAL A 244 -1.02 -3.39 8.51
N LEU A 245 -1.63 -4.01 7.50
CA LEU A 245 -2.85 -3.51 6.87
C LEU A 245 -3.94 -4.58 6.94
N GLY A 246 -5.12 -4.23 7.46
CA GLY A 246 -6.32 -5.05 7.29
C GLY A 246 -6.79 -5.02 5.83
N SER A 247 -7.10 -6.19 5.26
CA SER A 247 -7.67 -6.33 3.92
C SER A 247 -9.17 -6.65 4.00
N GLU A 248 -9.96 -6.06 3.10
CA GLU A 248 -11.39 -6.34 2.95
C GLU A 248 -11.68 -7.48 1.96
N ASP A 249 -10.70 -7.87 1.14
CA ASP A 249 -10.86 -8.87 0.07
C ASP A 249 -10.78 -10.31 0.61
N GLY A 250 -11.81 -10.71 1.37
CA GLY A 250 -12.23 -12.10 1.41
C GLY A 250 -13.16 -12.34 0.23
N GLY A 251 -12.85 -13.29 -0.66
CA GLY A 251 -13.56 -13.57 -1.93
C GLY A 251 -15.06 -13.88 -1.87
N ALA A 252 -15.74 -13.67 -0.75
CA ALA A 252 -17.19 -13.64 -0.64
C ALA A 252 -17.68 -12.21 -0.88
N ARG A 253 -18.23 -11.94 -2.07
CA ARG A 253 -19.05 -10.77 -2.39
C ARG A 253 -20.33 -10.77 -1.52
N THR A 254 -20.22 -10.56 -0.22
CA THR A 254 -21.36 -10.21 0.62
C THR A 254 -21.63 -8.72 0.44
N LEU A 255 -22.74 -8.41 -0.23
CA LEU A 255 -23.32 -7.08 -0.47
C LEU A 255 -23.73 -6.33 0.81
N SER A 256 -23.07 -6.58 1.94
CA SER A 256 -23.40 -5.98 3.24
C SER A 256 -22.68 -4.64 3.42
N LYS A 257 -23.45 -3.58 3.24
CA LYS A 257 -23.33 -2.21 3.80
C LYS A 257 -21.96 -1.53 3.78
N ARG A 258 -21.92 -0.45 3.01
CA ARG A 258 -21.02 0.72 3.15
C ARG A 258 -20.68 1.02 4.61
N GLY A 259 -19.47 0.65 4.99
CA GLY A 259 -18.77 1.04 6.20
C GLY A 259 -17.38 0.43 6.05
N SER A 260 -16.32 1.21 6.25
CA SER A 260 -14.95 0.69 6.27
C SER A 260 -14.90 -0.51 7.21
N SER A 261 -14.68 -1.71 6.68
CA SER A 261 -14.68 -2.92 7.49
C SER A 261 -13.32 -3.05 8.15
N VAL A 262 -13.28 -2.70 9.43
CA VAL A 262 -12.06 -2.80 10.24
C VAL A 262 -11.84 -4.27 10.59
N VAL A 263 -10.65 -4.79 10.34
CA VAL A 263 -10.31 -6.19 10.63
C VAL A 263 -9.92 -6.34 12.10
N GLU A 264 -10.71 -7.08 12.88
CA GLU A 264 -10.43 -7.31 14.30
C GLU A 264 -9.50 -8.53 14.51
N ARG A 265 -8.22 -8.25 14.83
CA ARG A 265 -7.14 -9.22 14.97
C ARG A 265 -6.12 -8.80 16.02
N ASN A 266 -5.78 -9.75 16.90
CA ASN A 266 -4.58 -9.64 17.71
C ASN A 266 -3.41 -10.24 16.93
N ILE A 267 -2.30 -9.51 16.85
CA ILE A 267 -1.14 -9.88 16.04
C ILE A 267 0.10 -9.80 16.90
N THR A 268 0.97 -10.80 16.83
CA THR A 268 2.31 -10.77 17.42
C THR A 268 3.35 -10.88 16.32
N LEU A 269 4.19 -9.86 16.17
CA LEU A 269 5.28 -9.83 15.20
C LEU A 269 6.60 -10.05 15.92
N VAL A 270 7.26 -11.17 15.62
CA VAL A 270 8.61 -11.48 16.10
C VAL A 270 9.61 -10.93 15.09
N LEU A 271 10.22 -9.81 15.42
CA LEU A 271 11.11 -9.06 14.54
C LEU A 271 12.56 -9.42 14.84
N ARG A 272 13.25 -9.93 13.82
CA ARG A 272 14.65 -10.31 13.89
C ARG A 272 15.44 -9.65 12.77
N THR A 273 16.57 -9.06 13.12
CA THR A 273 17.54 -8.55 12.16
C THR A 273 18.93 -9.10 12.43
N SER A 274 19.77 -9.19 11.39
CA SER A 274 21.18 -9.55 11.56
C SER A 274 22.07 -8.36 11.94
N ARG A 275 21.55 -7.13 11.84
CA ARG A 275 22.22 -5.87 12.16
C ARG A 275 21.25 -4.94 12.88
N PRO A 276 21.70 -4.15 13.88
CA PRO A 276 20.84 -3.22 14.59
C PRO A 276 20.02 -2.36 13.62
N THR A 277 18.70 -2.43 13.75
CA THR A 277 17.74 -1.79 12.84
C THR A 277 16.74 -0.95 13.63
N THR A 278 16.39 0.22 13.10
CA THR A 278 15.32 1.07 13.63
C THR A 278 14.05 0.83 12.82
N TRP A 279 13.04 0.24 13.45
CA TRP A 279 11.76 -0.09 12.85
C TRP A 279 10.79 1.09 12.97
N SER A 280 10.31 1.61 11.85
CA SER A 280 9.18 2.56 11.81
C SER A 280 7.89 1.78 11.62
N PHE A 281 7.02 1.77 12.62
CA PHE A 281 5.82 0.92 12.60
C PHE A 281 4.56 1.70 12.23
N HIS A 282 3.78 1.15 11.30
CA HIS A 282 2.51 1.70 10.85
C HIS A 282 1.45 0.60 10.82
N ALA A 283 0.26 0.87 11.35
CA ALA A 283 -0.87 -0.05 11.28
C ALA A 283 -2.11 0.66 10.77
N ALA A 284 -2.98 -0.07 10.06
CA ALA A 284 -4.16 0.51 9.44
C ALA A 284 -5.28 -0.49 9.20
N ASN A 285 -6.53 -0.03 9.16
CA ASN A 285 -7.72 -0.85 8.91
C ASN A 285 -7.81 -2.08 9.83
N LEU A 286 -7.30 -1.95 11.05
CA LEU A 286 -7.22 -3.02 12.05
C LEU A 286 -7.84 -2.56 13.37
N GLN A 287 -8.26 -3.52 14.18
CA GLN A 287 -8.63 -3.38 15.58
C GLN A 287 -8.03 -4.55 16.37
N GLY A 288 -7.65 -4.30 17.62
CA GLY A 288 -7.03 -5.30 18.49
C GLY A 288 -5.62 -4.92 18.93
N THR A 289 -4.91 -5.89 19.53
CA THR A 289 -3.57 -5.68 20.06
C THR A 289 -2.51 -6.16 19.08
N ILE A 290 -1.57 -5.27 18.73
CA ILE A 290 -0.37 -5.60 17.97
C ILE A 290 0.83 -5.60 18.92
N THR A 291 1.41 -6.77 19.17
CA THR A 291 2.62 -6.94 19.98
C THR A 291 3.84 -7.08 19.07
N LEU A 292 4.80 -6.18 19.20
CA LEU A 292 6.10 -6.23 18.54
C LEU A 292 7.12 -6.83 19.49
N LEU A 293 7.61 -8.03 19.19
CA LEU A 293 8.69 -8.70 19.92
C LEU A 293 10.00 -8.47 19.19
N VAL A 294 10.88 -7.65 19.76
CA VAL A 294 12.04 -7.09 19.07
C VAL A 294 13.34 -7.64 19.66
N GLY A 295 14.22 -8.11 18.79
CA GLY A 295 15.50 -8.72 19.16
C GLY A 295 16.63 -7.75 19.51
N GLY A 296 17.41 -8.08 20.55
CA GLY A 296 18.75 -7.53 20.78
C GLY A 296 18.82 -6.01 20.90
N ARG A 297 19.50 -5.35 19.95
CA ARG A 297 19.75 -3.89 19.92
C ARG A 297 18.81 -3.10 19.00
N ASP A 298 17.83 -3.76 18.40
CA ASP A 298 16.89 -3.10 17.50
C ASP A 298 16.03 -2.07 18.25
N GLN A 299 15.51 -1.08 17.55
CA GLN A 299 14.64 -0.05 18.12
C GLN A 299 13.35 0.04 17.33
N VAL A 300 12.28 0.50 17.97
CA VAL A 300 11.02 0.80 17.32
C VAL A 300 10.73 2.27 17.57
N GLU A 301 10.52 3.03 16.49
CA GLU A 301 10.24 4.46 16.51
C GLU A 301 8.98 4.74 15.68
N ASN A 302 8.42 5.94 15.84
CA ASN A 302 7.35 6.47 14.99
C ASN A 302 6.17 5.51 14.74
N THR A 303 5.63 4.95 15.82
CA THR A 303 4.40 4.15 15.81
C THR A 303 3.21 5.02 15.42
N SER A 304 2.86 5.02 14.12
CA SER A 304 1.68 5.71 13.62
C SER A 304 0.52 4.73 13.50
N VAL A 305 -0.50 4.95 14.33
CA VAL A 305 -1.65 4.06 14.47
C VAL A 305 -2.90 4.94 14.44
N PRO A 306 -3.55 5.06 13.28
CA PRO A 306 -4.73 5.87 13.11
C PRO A 306 -5.97 5.08 13.54
N GLY A 307 -6.72 5.69 14.45
CA GLY A 307 -8.05 5.23 14.83
C GLY A 307 -8.15 4.68 16.25
N PRO A 308 -9.30 4.86 16.91
CA PRO A 308 -9.56 4.25 18.21
C PRO A 308 -9.71 2.73 18.04
N GLY A 309 -8.94 1.95 18.79
CA GLY A 309 -9.11 0.48 18.87
C GLY A 309 -7.91 -0.38 18.49
N ILE A 310 -6.77 0.20 18.11
CA ILE A 310 -5.50 -0.53 17.98
C ILE A 310 -4.62 -0.21 19.20
N ILE A 311 -4.13 -1.26 19.87
CA ILE A 311 -3.15 -1.14 20.96
C ILE A 311 -1.83 -1.70 20.47
N VAL A 312 -0.76 -0.89 20.48
CA VAL A 312 0.58 -1.35 20.12
C VAL A 312 1.42 -1.53 21.37
N GLU A 313 1.93 -2.75 21.56
CA GLU A 313 2.85 -3.09 22.64
C GLU A 313 4.21 -3.46 22.06
N VAL A 314 5.27 -2.84 22.56
CA VAL A 314 6.64 -3.22 22.18
C VAL A 314 7.31 -3.92 23.35
N ARG A 315 7.80 -5.15 23.13
CA ARG A 315 8.51 -5.93 24.15
C ARG A 315 9.84 -6.43 23.58
N ARG A 316 10.82 -6.58 24.47
CA ARG A 316 12.10 -7.21 24.13
C ARG A 316 11.96 -8.71 24.22
N LEU A 317 12.53 -9.40 23.25
CA LEU A 317 12.70 -10.85 23.27
C LEU A 317 14.15 -11.14 22.89
N ASP A 318 14.80 -12.07 23.58
CA ASP A 318 16.09 -12.58 23.11
C ASP A 318 15.83 -13.53 21.95
N VAL A 319 15.95 -12.99 20.74
CA VAL A 319 15.66 -13.69 19.50
C VAL A 319 16.92 -14.43 19.02
N PRO A 320 16.96 -15.78 19.04
CA PRO A 320 18.15 -16.54 18.67
C PRO A 320 18.56 -16.34 17.21
N ALA A 321 19.84 -16.59 16.91
CA ALA A 321 20.45 -16.40 15.59
C ALA A 321 20.27 -17.57 14.61
N THR A 322 19.86 -18.75 15.06
CA THR A 322 19.61 -19.90 14.17
C THR A 322 18.11 -20.08 13.96
N PHE A 323 17.72 -20.60 12.81
CA PHE A 323 16.31 -20.86 12.50
C PHE A 323 15.67 -21.82 13.52
N ASP A 324 16.31 -22.95 13.80
CA ASP A 324 15.76 -23.97 14.71
C ASP A 324 15.56 -23.42 16.13
N GLN A 325 16.53 -22.68 16.65
CA GLN A 325 16.41 -22.07 17.97
C GLN A 325 15.37 -20.96 17.99
N LEU A 326 15.25 -20.19 16.91
CA LEU A 326 14.23 -19.15 16.78
C LEU A 326 12.82 -19.75 16.81
N ILE A 327 12.56 -20.74 15.97
CA ILE A 327 11.26 -21.43 15.93
C ILE A 327 10.94 -22.04 17.28
N LEU A 328 11.90 -22.76 17.89
CA LEU A 328 11.71 -23.37 19.20
C LEU A 328 11.39 -22.32 20.28
N THR A 329 12.12 -21.21 20.30
CA THR A 329 11.93 -20.12 21.27
C THR A 329 10.57 -19.46 21.13
N VAL A 330 10.12 -19.23 19.89
CA VAL A 330 8.79 -18.66 19.62
C VAL A 330 7.71 -19.65 20.05
N LEU A 331 7.86 -20.94 19.73
CA LEU A 331 6.93 -21.98 20.14
C LEU A 331 6.78 -22.08 21.67
N THR A 332 7.88 -22.04 22.42
CA THR A 332 7.85 -22.21 23.87
C THR A 332 7.36 -20.97 24.60
N ASN A 333 7.73 -19.78 24.13
CA ASN A 333 7.53 -18.53 24.88
C ASN A 333 6.36 -17.68 24.37
N VAL A 334 5.93 -17.88 23.11
CA VAL A 334 4.92 -17.05 22.45
C VAL A 334 3.75 -17.92 21.98
N GLY A 335 4.02 -19.03 21.31
CA GLY A 335 3.03 -19.93 20.74
C GLY A 335 3.34 -20.31 19.30
N PRO A 336 2.46 -21.10 18.65
CA PRO A 336 2.69 -21.60 17.30
C PRO A 336 2.62 -20.46 16.26
N PRO A 337 3.69 -20.21 15.48
CA PRO A 337 3.68 -19.21 14.41
C PRO A 337 2.78 -19.61 13.25
N VAL A 338 2.04 -18.65 12.72
CA VAL A 338 1.24 -18.76 11.49
C VAL A 338 2.13 -18.57 10.25
N SER A 339 3.23 -17.81 10.39
CA SER A 339 4.21 -17.67 9.31
C SER A 339 5.63 -17.45 9.82
N TYR A 340 6.59 -17.89 9.02
CA TYR A 340 7.98 -17.48 9.10
C TYR A 340 8.37 -16.91 7.74
N THR A 341 8.88 -15.68 7.70
CA THR A 341 9.35 -15.03 6.48
C THR A 341 10.77 -14.51 6.69
N ARG A 342 11.60 -14.69 5.66
CA ARG A 342 12.97 -14.21 5.61
C ARG A 342 13.24 -13.47 4.31
N THR A 343 13.82 -12.29 4.42
CA THR A 343 14.24 -11.48 3.26
C THR A 343 15.58 -10.81 3.53
N LYS A 344 16.34 -10.49 2.47
CA LYS A 344 17.74 -10.10 2.61
C LYS A 344 17.91 -8.65 3.06
N SER A 345 17.32 -7.71 2.32
CA SER A 345 17.60 -6.29 2.51
C SER A 345 16.49 -5.38 1.97
N PRO A 346 15.25 -5.46 2.48
CA PRO A 346 14.21 -4.47 2.22
C PRO A 346 14.49 -3.17 2.98
N ASN A 347 13.85 -2.09 2.56
CA ASN A 347 13.67 -0.90 3.39
C ASN A 347 12.21 -0.66 3.79
N LYS A 348 11.31 -1.47 3.25
CA LYS A 348 9.91 -1.48 3.63
C LYS A 348 9.32 -2.89 3.54
N ILE A 349 8.47 -3.23 4.51
CA ILE A 349 7.74 -4.49 4.59
C ILE A 349 6.28 -4.16 4.82
N THR A 350 5.41 -4.75 4.00
CA THR A 350 3.96 -4.68 4.18
C THR A 350 3.41 -6.05 4.53
N ILE A 351 2.63 -6.13 5.60
CA ILE A 351 1.87 -7.32 6.00
C ILE A 351 0.40 -7.04 5.74
N THR A 352 -0.23 -7.91 4.97
CA THR A 352 -1.66 -7.82 4.69
C THR A 352 -2.39 -8.87 5.54
N VAL A 353 -3.35 -8.43 6.33
CA VAL A 353 -4.10 -9.25 7.28
C VAL A 353 -5.50 -9.48 6.69
N PRO A 354 -5.82 -10.71 6.25
CA PRO A 354 -7.15 -11.01 5.70
C PRO A 354 -8.23 -11.02 6.80
N PRO A 355 -9.51 -10.91 6.42
CA PRO A 355 -10.61 -11.11 7.35
C PRO A 355 -10.62 -12.57 7.84
N ARG A 356 -11.33 -12.85 8.94
CA ARG A 356 -11.49 -14.24 9.41
C ARG A 356 -12.19 -15.05 8.31
N SER A 357 -11.63 -16.20 7.94
CA SER A 357 -12.36 -17.16 7.11
C SER A 357 -13.60 -17.60 7.90
N THR A 358 -14.78 -17.37 7.34
CA THR A 358 -16.04 -17.92 7.87
C THR A 358 -16.22 -19.38 7.48
N GLU A 359 -15.37 -19.91 6.59
CA GLU A 359 -15.39 -21.31 6.17
C GLU A 359 -14.72 -22.20 7.23
N THR A 360 -15.52 -22.66 8.18
CA THR A 360 -15.30 -23.94 8.87
C THR A 360 -15.55 -25.09 7.90
N HIS A 361 -14.80 -25.17 6.80
CA HIS A 361 -14.69 -26.44 6.07
C HIS A 361 -13.62 -27.26 6.78
N ILE A 362 -14.06 -28.01 7.80
CA ILE A 362 -13.33 -29.21 8.25
C ILE A 362 -13.31 -30.15 7.05
N VAL A 363 -12.31 -30.03 6.19
CA VAL A 363 -11.95 -31.10 5.26
C VAL A 363 -11.30 -32.17 6.13
N VAL A 364 -12.13 -33.05 6.69
CA VAL A 364 -11.63 -34.30 7.27
C VAL A 364 -10.91 -35.02 6.12
N PRO A 365 -9.60 -35.31 6.22
CA PRO A 365 -8.91 -36.09 5.21
C PRO A 365 -9.64 -37.44 5.03
N PRO A 366 -9.76 -37.99 3.80
CA PRO A 366 -10.54 -39.21 3.55
C PRO A 366 -9.94 -40.50 4.14
N TYR A 367 -9.08 -40.41 5.16
CA TYR A 367 -8.42 -41.55 5.82
C TYR A 367 -8.88 -41.74 7.26
N ILE A 368 -10.19 -41.66 7.51
CA ILE A 368 -10.81 -42.35 8.65
C ILE A 368 -12.06 -43.04 8.12
N ARG A 369 -11.86 -44.19 7.46
CA ARG A 369 -12.86 -45.25 7.51
C ARG A 369 -12.38 -46.23 8.57
N GLU A 370 -13.13 -46.24 9.65
CA GLU A 370 -13.14 -47.22 10.72
C GLU A 370 -13.03 -48.63 10.13
N ASN A 371 -11.90 -49.29 10.39
CA ASN A 371 -11.87 -50.74 10.52
C ASN A 371 -12.04 -51.05 12.01
N GLU A 372 -13.25 -50.80 12.52
CA GLU A 372 -13.76 -51.49 13.70
C GLU A 372 -15.01 -52.27 13.27
N GLN A 373 -14.76 -53.46 12.73
CA GLN A 373 -15.68 -54.57 12.91
C GLN A 373 -14.95 -55.61 13.76
N THR A 374 -15.30 -55.62 15.03
CA THR A 374 -15.24 -56.76 15.95
C THR A 374 -16.69 -57.12 16.32
N PRO A 375 -16.99 -58.36 16.75
CA PRO A 375 -16.09 -59.44 17.18
C PRO A 375 -16.02 -60.66 16.25
#